data_AF-B7G9X3-F1
#
_entry.id   AF-B7G9X3-F1
#
_cell.length_a   1.000
_cell.length_b   1.000
_cell.length_c   1.000
_cell.angle_alpha   90.00
_cell.angle_beta   90.00
_cell.angle_gamma   90.00
#
_symmetry.space_group_name_H-M   'P 1'
#
loop_
_entity.id
_entity.type
_entity.pdbx_description
1 polymer ?
#
loop_
_entity_poly.entity_id
_entity_poly.type
_entity_poly.pdbx_seq_one_letter_code
_entity_poly.pdbx_strand_id
1 'polypeptide(L)'
;MKTEPYNRRRGDSKAIYVWLLILSNLLVFQLGRLFDANSTILSTPSFTNPQLDIPFPPTLHDVESRIAYAAAHPLSVPQGSVPNLPSIREANAKVDQERKIYGGAGDKLHLGGFTAIDAEGISPGVWTYMLEKLGVRSVLDVGCGRGISSRWFLEHGADVLCVEGSHDAVTQSYLPSSNIVEHDYARGAWWPNRTFDAAWSVEFLEHVSLQYHPNYIATFRKAAILFVTSSRWGGWHHVEVHQDDWWIRKYESYGFRYDDALTKAVKATVAEERQRLEFFAPANKTLGAAHVGQSVKVFINPAVAALPAHLHLFFEHGCFRDYNKGVITNRKCGEGRQGWKETVLPPEFYPLKVNPQDGLNWQAALMAGVGNPGENK
;
A
#
# COMPACT_ATOMS: atom_id res chain seq x y z
N MET A 1 -54.28 27.48 -48.32
CA MET A 1 -55.26 26.59 -47.64
C MET A 1 -55.04 26.71 -46.14
N LYS A 2 -56.13 26.86 -45.38
CA LYS A 2 -56.18 27.08 -43.91
C LYS A 2 -55.87 25.79 -43.11
N THR A 3 -55.79 25.98 -41.78
CA THR A 3 -55.87 25.07 -40.59
C THR A 3 -54.55 24.46 -40.11
N GLU A 4 -54.17 24.36 -38.83
CA GLU A 4 -54.51 24.89 -37.48
C GLU A 4 -53.43 24.30 -36.51
N PRO A 5 -53.33 24.69 -35.21
CA PRO A 5 -52.09 24.56 -34.42
C PRO A 5 -51.94 23.27 -33.60
N TYR A 6 -50.69 22.83 -33.40
CA TYR A 6 -50.32 21.70 -32.55
C TYR A 6 -50.33 22.09 -31.06
N ASN A 7 -51.27 21.51 -30.31
CA ASN A 7 -51.54 21.81 -28.91
C ASN A 7 -50.69 20.93 -27.96
N ARG A 8 -50.15 21.55 -26.90
CA ARG A 8 -49.40 20.90 -25.80
C ARG A 8 -50.29 19.91 -25.05
N ARG A 9 -49.76 18.72 -24.73
CA ARG A 9 -50.05 18.02 -23.46
C ARG A 9 -48.75 17.55 -22.84
N ARG A 10 -48.38 18.20 -21.74
CA ARG A 10 -47.28 17.83 -20.83
C ARG A 10 -47.97 17.45 -19.53
N GLY A 11 -48.11 16.15 -19.27
CA GLY A 11 -48.76 15.60 -18.08
C GLY A 11 -48.69 14.08 -18.14
N ASP A 12 -48.46 13.45 -16.99
CA ASP A 12 -48.58 11.99 -16.75
C ASP A 12 -47.35 11.07 -16.89
N SER A 13 -46.12 11.58 -17.00
CA SER A 13 -44.92 10.70 -16.87
C SER A 13 -44.33 10.67 -15.46
N LYS A 14 -44.51 11.75 -14.67
CA LYS A 14 -43.86 11.90 -13.35
C LYS A 14 -44.65 11.25 -12.21
N ALA A 15 -45.98 11.15 -12.32
CA ALA A 15 -46.81 10.54 -11.28
C ALA A 15 -46.59 9.01 -11.20
N ILE A 16 -46.41 8.35 -12.35
CA ILE A 16 -46.21 6.89 -12.42
C ILE A 16 -44.90 6.46 -11.74
N TYR A 17 -43.82 7.24 -11.91
CA TYR A 17 -42.53 6.95 -11.28
C TYR A 17 -42.55 7.09 -9.75
N VAL A 18 -43.32 8.06 -9.22
CA VAL A 18 -43.46 8.24 -7.77
C VAL A 18 -44.25 7.10 -7.14
N TRP A 19 -45.30 6.62 -7.81
CA TRP A 19 -46.08 5.46 -7.33
C TRP A 19 -45.28 4.16 -7.35
N LEU A 20 -44.42 3.93 -8.36
CA LEU A 20 -43.53 2.77 -8.41
C LEU A 20 -42.48 2.76 -7.29
N LEU A 21 -41.94 3.92 -6.91
CA LEU A 21 -40.97 4.06 -5.80
C LEU A 21 -41.61 3.89 -4.42
N ILE A 22 -42.89 4.24 -4.25
CA ILE A 22 -43.61 4.02 -2.99
C ILE A 22 -43.96 2.53 -2.83
N LEU A 23 -44.36 1.85 -3.91
CA LEU A 23 -44.66 0.42 -3.90
C LEU A 23 -43.42 -0.44 -3.63
N SER A 24 -42.24 -0.07 -4.15
CA SER A 24 -41.00 -0.82 -3.88
C SER A 24 -40.54 -0.71 -2.43
N ASN A 25 -40.69 0.46 -1.81
CA ASN A 25 -40.32 0.67 -0.39
C ASN A 25 -41.27 -0.05 0.59
N LEU A 26 -42.57 -0.15 0.26
CA LEU A 26 -43.54 -0.90 1.08
C LEU A 26 -43.29 -2.43 1.06
N LEU A 27 -42.83 -2.97 -0.08
CA LEU A 27 -42.48 -4.40 -0.21
C LEU A 27 -41.22 -4.76 0.58
N VAL A 28 -40.21 -3.88 0.62
CA VAL A 28 -38.99 -4.09 1.42
C VAL A 28 -39.30 -4.08 2.93
N PHE A 29 -40.22 -3.22 3.38
CA PHE A 29 -40.60 -3.13 4.79
C PHE A 29 -41.45 -4.33 5.27
N GLN A 30 -42.24 -4.97 4.40
CA GLN A 30 -43.01 -6.16 4.78
C GLN A 30 -42.18 -7.45 4.77
N LEU A 31 -41.15 -7.55 3.93
CA LEU A 31 -40.21 -8.68 3.95
C LEU A 31 -39.27 -8.66 5.15
N GLY A 32 -38.86 -7.48 5.63
CA GLY A 32 -38.04 -7.36 6.84
C GLY A 32 -38.73 -7.86 8.11
N ARG A 33 -40.05 -7.74 8.21
CA ARG A 33 -40.82 -8.21 9.39
C ARG A 33 -41.10 -9.72 9.42
N LEU A 34 -40.88 -10.43 8.32
CA LEU A 34 -41.04 -11.89 8.25
C LEU A 34 -39.77 -12.65 8.65
N PHE A 35 -38.61 -12.00 8.68
CA PHE A 35 -37.33 -12.63 9.10
C PHE A 35 -37.00 -12.46 10.59
N ASP A 36 -37.69 -11.57 11.32
CA ASP A 36 -37.49 -11.35 12.76
C ASP A 36 -38.36 -12.25 13.67
N ALA A 37 -39.11 -13.19 13.08
CA ALA A 37 -40.00 -14.09 13.81
C ALA A 37 -39.71 -15.57 13.52
N ASN A 38 -38.45 -16.00 13.67
CA ASN A 38 -38.12 -17.43 13.85
C ASN A 38 -36.68 -17.62 14.37
N SER A 39 -36.44 -17.27 15.62
CA SER A 39 -35.27 -17.74 16.39
C SER A 39 -35.74 -18.66 17.50
N THR A 40 -36.17 -19.88 17.13
CA THR A 40 -36.35 -20.97 18.08
C THR A 40 -35.00 -21.61 18.35
N ILE A 41 -34.59 -21.57 19.63
CA ILE A 41 -33.37 -22.15 20.16
C ILE A 41 -33.43 -23.68 19.95
N LEU A 42 -32.57 -24.20 19.07
CA LEU A 42 -32.33 -25.64 18.94
C LEU A 42 -31.14 -26.02 19.81
N SER A 43 -31.44 -26.84 20.83
CA SER A 43 -30.48 -27.51 21.71
C SER A 43 -29.55 -28.43 20.92
N THR A 44 -28.25 -28.32 21.17
CA THR A 44 -27.22 -29.21 20.61
C THR A 44 -27.22 -30.58 21.27
N PRO A 45 -27.11 -31.69 20.52
CA PRO A 45 -26.80 -32.99 21.11
C PRO A 45 -25.29 -33.14 21.31
N SER A 46 -24.91 -33.69 22.45
CA SER A 46 -23.55 -34.08 22.80
C SER A 46 -23.12 -35.32 22.00
N PHE A 47 -22.11 -35.16 21.15
CA PHE A 47 -21.36 -36.27 20.55
C PHE A 47 -19.98 -36.35 21.19
N THR A 48 -19.68 -37.49 21.81
CA THR A 48 -18.36 -37.89 22.30
C THR A 48 -17.72 -38.87 21.31
N ASN A 49 -16.56 -38.53 20.71
CA ASN A 49 -15.37 -39.38 20.47
C ASN A 49 -14.42 -38.74 19.42
N PRO A 50 -13.17 -39.23 19.25
CA PRO A 50 -12.02 -39.25 20.15
C PRO A 50 -10.84 -38.42 19.57
N GLN A 51 -9.74 -38.34 20.33
CA GLN A 51 -8.49 -37.61 20.05
C GLN A 51 -8.06 -37.52 18.57
N LEU A 52 -8.07 -36.30 18.04
CA LEU A 52 -7.15 -35.86 16.99
C LEU A 52 -6.07 -35.01 17.65
N ASP A 53 -4.81 -35.37 17.46
CA ASP A 53 -3.65 -34.57 17.84
C ASP A 53 -3.65 -33.27 17.02
N ILE A 54 -4.15 -32.20 17.62
CA ILE A 54 -4.05 -30.84 17.08
C ILE A 54 -2.81 -30.18 17.70
N PRO A 55 -1.93 -29.53 16.90
CA PRO A 55 -0.75 -28.84 17.44
C PRO A 55 -1.19 -27.74 18.42
N PHE A 56 -0.40 -27.57 19.48
CA PHE A 56 -0.50 -26.62 20.59
C PHE A 56 -1.52 -25.46 20.44
N PRO A 57 -2.34 -25.19 21.49
CA PRO A 57 -3.28 -24.09 21.45
C PRO A 57 -2.55 -22.76 21.26
N PRO A 58 -3.11 -21.82 20.46
CA PRO A 58 -2.60 -20.46 20.37
C PRO A 58 -2.54 -19.85 21.77
N THR A 59 -1.50 -19.05 22.04
CA THR A 59 -1.37 -18.38 23.34
C THR A 59 -2.57 -17.44 23.54
N LEU A 60 -2.93 -17.14 24.80
CA LEU A 60 -4.07 -16.25 25.11
C LEU A 60 -3.99 -14.92 24.32
N HIS A 61 -2.78 -14.44 24.08
CA HIS A 61 -2.47 -13.22 23.35
C HIS A 61 -2.72 -13.32 21.83
N ASP A 62 -2.54 -14.51 21.24
CA ASP A 62 -2.88 -14.80 19.85
C ASP A 62 -4.40 -14.84 19.63
N VAL A 63 -5.14 -15.27 20.66
CA VAL A 63 -6.61 -15.33 20.63
C VAL A 63 -7.21 -13.94 20.80
N GLU A 64 -6.69 -13.12 21.72
CA GLU A 64 -7.14 -11.74 21.94
C GLU A 64 -6.89 -10.82 20.74
N SER A 65 -5.73 -10.94 20.08
CA SER A 65 -5.42 -10.17 18.87
C SER A 65 -6.31 -10.53 17.68
N ARG A 66 -6.63 -11.82 17.51
CA ARG A 66 -7.59 -12.31 16.51
C ARG A 66 -9.01 -11.83 16.80
N ILE A 67 -9.43 -11.81 18.07
CA ILE A 67 -10.74 -11.32 18.50
C ILE A 67 -10.85 -9.80 18.33
N ALA A 68 -9.81 -9.03 18.64
CA ALA A 68 -9.79 -7.58 18.47
C ALA A 68 -9.87 -7.15 16.99
N TYR A 69 -9.19 -7.88 16.09
CA TYR A 69 -9.32 -7.66 14.64
C TYR A 69 -10.70 -8.08 14.12
N ALA A 70 -11.28 -9.17 14.64
CA ALA A 70 -12.61 -9.65 14.26
C ALA A 70 -13.77 -8.76 14.77
N ALA A 71 -13.56 -8.02 15.87
CA ALA A 71 -14.56 -7.08 16.42
C ALA A 71 -14.50 -5.68 15.76
N ALA A 72 -13.40 -5.36 15.08
CA ALA A 72 -13.24 -4.10 14.35
C ALA A 72 -13.92 -4.20 12.97
N HIS A 73 -14.53 -3.09 12.52
CA HIS A 73 -15.06 -3.00 11.16
C HIS A 73 -13.97 -3.44 10.17
N PRO A 74 -14.22 -4.36 9.22
CA PRO A 74 -13.17 -4.96 8.38
C PRO A 74 -12.43 -3.94 7.49
N LEU A 75 -12.99 -2.73 7.36
CA LEU A 75 -12.39 -1.58 6.67
C LEU A 75 -11.71 -0.55 7.59
N SER A 76 -11.77 -0.73 8.91
CA SER A 76 -11.18 0.23 9.87
C SER A 76 -9.66 0.17 9.89
N VAL A 77 -9.03 1.29 10.27
CA VAL A 77 -7.59 1.35 10.52
C VAL A 77 -7.29 0.57 11.80
N PRO A 78 -6.47 -0.50 11.75
CA PRO A 78 -6.21 -1.31 12.93
C PRO A 78 -5.47 -0.51 13.99
N GLN A 79 -5.93 -0.66 15.24
CA GLN A 79 -5.42 0.04 16.41
C GLN A 79 -4.27 -0.73 17.05
N GLY A 80 -3.42 -0.03 17.79
CA GLY A 80 -2.26 -0.64 18.44
C GLY A 80 -1.26 -1.21 17.44
N SER A 81 -0.39 -2.07 17.93
CA SER A 81 0.52 -2.91 17.14
C SER A 81 0.33 -4.36 17.53
N VAL A 82 0.71 -5.28 16.64
CA VAL A 82 0.76 -6.71 16.93
C VAL A 82 2.19 -7.22 16.95
N PRO A 83 2.49 -8.30 17.71
CA PRO A 83 3.81 -8.90 17.73
C PRO A 83 4.27 -9.34 16.35
N ASN A 84 5.58 -9.20 16.09
CA ASN A 84 6.20 -9.71 14.88
C ASN A 84 6.20 -11.24 14.93
N LEU A 85 6.03 -11.89 13.77
CA LEU A 85 6.12 -13.34 13.63
C LEU A 85 7.24 -13.62 12.61
N PRO A 86 8.50 -13.72 13.06
CA PRO A 86 9.65 -13.95 12.20
C PRO A 86 9.49 -15.20 11.32
N SER A 87 10.28 -15.35 10.27
CA SER A 87 10.29 -16.60 9.51
C SER A 87 10.61 -17.80 10.40
N ILE A 88 10.00 -18.95 10.09
CA ILE A 88 10.43 -20.22 10.68
C ILE A 88 11.62 -20.71 9.86
N ARG A 89 12.78 -20.77 10.49
CA ARG A 89 14.03 -21.23 9.87
C ARG A 89 13.99 -22.75 9.69
N GLU A 90 14.27 -23.21 8.48
CA GLU A 90 14.31 -24.63 8.12
C GLU A 90 15.49 -24.87 7.18
N ALA A 91 16.49 -25.62 7.64
CA ALA A 91 17.63 -25.97 6.81
C ALA A 91 17.20 -27.01 5.77
N ASN A 92 17.09 -26.59 4.51
CA ASN A 92 16.70 -27.45 3.41
C ASN A 92 17.60 -27.20 2.19
N ALA A 93 18.68 -27.98 2.09
CA ALA A 93 19.68 -27.83 1.04
C ALA A 93 19.09 -27.95 -0.38
N LYS A 94 18.00 -28.70 -0.55
CA LYS A 94 17.32 -28.80 -1.85
C LYS A 94 16.62 -27.49 -2.21
N VAL A 95 15.88 -26.91 -1.26
CA VAL A 95 15.22 -25.61 -1.44
C VAL A 95 16.27 -24.52 -1.71
N ASP A 96 17.35 -24.49 -0.94
CA ASP A 96 18.43 -23.52 -1.12
C ASP A 96 19.09 -23.66 -2.51
N GLN A 97 19.23 -24.88 -3.03
CA GLN A 97 19.73 -25.12 -4.38
C GLN A 97 18.75 -24.64 -5.48
N GLU A 98 17.44 -24.78 -5.25
CA GLU A 98 16.40 -24.36 -6.22
C GLU A 98 16.31 -22.83 -6.36
N ARG A 99 16.70 -22.07 -5.32
CA ARG A 99 16.68 -20.60 -5.31
C ARG A 99 17.64 -19.96 -6.33
N LYS A 100 18.66 -20.66 -6.82
CA LYS A 100 19.61 -20.17 -7.84
C LYS A 100 20.21 -18.78 -7.53
N ILE A 101 19.63 -17.72 -8.07
CA ILE A 101 20.07 -16.32 -7.93
C ILE A 101 19.38 -15.59 -6.77
N TYR A 102 18.34 -16.19 -6.20
CA TYR A 102 17.57 -15.63 -5.11
C TYR A 102 18.22 -16.02 -3.77
N GLY A 103 18.26 -15.08 -2.83
CA GLY A 103 18.53 -15.35 -1.42
C GLY A 103 17.37 -16.03 -0.72
N GLY A 104 17.45 -16.11 0.61
CA GLY A 104 16.51 -16.85 1.45
C GLY A 104 17.12 -18.13 2.02
N ALA A 105 18.43 -18.15 2.24
CA ALA A 105 19.13 -19.31 2.80
C ALA A 105 18.55 -19.64 4.18
N GLY A 106 18.05 -20.87 4.35
CA GLY A 106 17.40 -21.32 5.59
C GLY A 106 15.98 -20.78 5.81
N ASP A 107 15.42 -20.03 4.86
CA ASP A 107 14.02 -19.65 4.84
C ASP A 107 13.18 -20.73 4.16
N LYS A 108 11.94 -20.89 4.61
CA LYS A 108 10.97 -21.74 3.90
C LYS A 108 10.72 -21.24 2.48
N LEU A 109 10.39 -22.18 1.60
CA LEU A 109 10.19 -21.91 0.17
C LEU A 109 9.11 -20.84 -0.08
N HIS A 110 8.12 -20.72 0.81
CA HIS A 110 6.99 -19.81 0.64
C HIS A 110 7.34 -18.32 0.70
N LEU A 111 8.53 -17.97 1.22
CA LEU A 111 8.96 -16.58 1.35
C LEU A 111 9.49 -15.98 0.04
N GLY A 112 9.64 -16.78 -1.02
CA GLY A 112 10.08 -16.31 -2.34
C GLY A 112 11.55 -15.87 -2.42
N GLY A 113 12.15 -15.38 -1.34
CA GLY A 113 13.51 -14.87 -1.33
C GLY A 113 13.62 -13.46 -1.93
N PHE A 114 14.85 -13.05 -2.23
CA PHE A 114 15.16 -11.70 -2.71
C PHE A 114 16.35 -11.76 -3.69
N THR A 115 16.56 -10.73 -4.51
CA THR A 115 17.80 -10.59 -5.27
C THR A 115 18.77 -9.64 -4.56
N ALA A 116 20.07 -9.77 -4.82
CA ALA A 116 21.07 -8.92 -4.17
C ALA A 116 20.80 -7.42 -4.39
N ILE A 117 20.45 -7.06 -5.63
CA ILE A 117 19.96 -5.75 -6.06
C ILE A 117 18.98 -5.99 -7.21
N ASP A 118 17.71 -5.64 -7.00
CA ASP A 118 16.71 -5.62 -8.08
C ASP A 118 16.67 -4.24 -8.75
N ALA A 119 17.45 -4.07 -9.81
CA ALA A 119 17.53 -2.81 -10.55
C ALA A 119 16.21 -2.42 -11.25
N GLU A 120 15.28 -3.35 -11.42
CA GLU A 120 13.99 -3.10 -12.06
C GLU A 120 12.93 -2.59 -11.06
N GLY A 121 13.17 -2.73 -9.76
CA GLY A 121 12.35 -2.14 -8.69
C GLY A 121 12.84 -0.79 -8.18
N ILE A 122 14.04 -0.37 -8.57
CA ILE A 122 14.68 0.89 -8.15
C ILE A 122 14.18 2.05 -9.02
N SER A 123 13.63 3.10 -8.41
CA SER A 123 13.14 4.31 -9.11
C SER A 123 13.26 5.59 -8.27
N PRO A 124 14.49 6.15 -8.10
CA PRO A 124 14.71 7.45 -7.47
C PRO A 124 13.84 8.58 -8.03
N GLY A 125 13.49 8.53 -9.32
CA GLY A 125 12.56 9.49 -9.93
C GLY A 125 11.18 9.45 -9.26
N VAL A 126 10.60 8.27 -9.09
CA VAL A 126 9.31 8.09 -8.41
C VAL A 126 9.42 8.41 -6.92
N TRP A 127 10.50 8.01 -6.26
CA TRP A 127 10.71 8.31 -4.84
C TRP A 127 10.84 9.82 -4.60
N THR A 128 11.53 10.54 -5.48
CA THR A 128 11.57 12.00 -5.47
C THR A 128 10.19 12.60 -5.68
N TYR A 129 9.41 12.08 -6.63
CA TYR A 129 8.04 12.51 -6.85
C TYR A 129 7.17 12.33 -5.59
N MET A 130 7.30 11.20 -4.89
CA MET A 130 6.60 10.94 -3.63
C MET A 130 6.95 12.00 -2.57
N LEU A 131 8.24 12.26 -2.33
CA LEU A 131 8.68 13.20 -1.31
C LEU A 131 8.32 14.66 -1.67
N GLU A 132 8.59 15.08 -2.90
CA GLU A 132 8.52 16.49 -3.29
C GLU A 132 7.16 16.95 -3.80
N LYS A 133 6.40 16.07 -4.46
CA LYS A 133 5.12 16.41 -5.10
C LYS A 133 3.93 15.96 -4.27
N LEU A 134 4.01 14.77 -3.69
CA LEU A 134 2.92 14.25 -2.85
C LEU A 134 3.08 14.65 -1.39
N GLY A 135 4.23 15.19 -0.99
CA GLY A 135 4.50 15.53 0.40
C GLY A 135 4.65 14.30 1.29
N VAL A 136 5.06 13.15 0.75
CA VAL A 136 5.31 11.97 1.58
C VAL A 136 6.49 12.25 2.51
N ARG A 137 6.32 11.97 3.80
CA ARG A 137 7.35 12.11 4.84
C ARG A 137 7.57 10.83 5.64
N SER A 138 6.65 9.88 5.54
CA SER A 138 6.76 8.57 6.18
C SER A 138 6.41 7.41 5.23
N VAL A 139 7.27 6.39 5.16
CA VAL A 139 7.14 5.27 4.23
C VAL A 139 7.12 3.93 4.97
N LEU A 140 6.12 3.11 4.68
CA LEU A 140 6.03 1.72 5.09
C LEU A 140 6.40 0.83 3.88
N ASP A 141 7.62 0.30 3.87
CA ASP A 141 8.14 -0.52 2.77
C ASP A 141 7.84 -2.00 3.03
N VAL A 142 6.92 -2.60 2.26
CA VAL A 142 6.38 -3.95 2.49
C VAL A 142 6.93 -4.91 1.45
N GLY A 143 7.65 -5.93 1.90
CA GLY A 143 8.47 -6.78 1.03
C GLY A 143 9.75 -6.07 0.62
N CYS A 144 10.36 -5.34 1.55
CA CYS A 144 11.48 -4.44 1.29
C CYS A 144 12.81 -5.15 0.96
N GLY A 145 12.88 -6.48 1.11
CA GLY A 145 14.09 -7.27 0.91
C GLY A 145 15.23 -6.76 1.78
N ARG A 146 16.34 -6.36 1.15
CA ARG A 146 17.50 -5.81 1.86
C ARG A 146 17.37 -4.31 2.20
N GLY A 147 16.21 -3.71 1.98
CA GLY A 147 15.95 -2.31 2.34
C GLY A 147 16.59 -1.27 1.41
N ILE A 148 16.72 -1.58 0.11
CA ILE A 148 17.37 -0.70 -0.87
C ILE A 148 16.61 0.62 -1.06
N SER A 149 15.30 0.54 -1.33
CA SER A 149 14.37 1.69 -1.41
C SER A 149 14.27 2.39 -0.07
N SER A 150 14.08 1.62 1.00
CA SER A 150 13.98 2.15 2.37
C SER A 150 15.19 3.00 2.77
N ARG A 151 16.40 2.57 2.42
CA ARG A 151 17.62 3.33 2.72
C ARG A 151 17.64 4.66 1.97
N TRP A 152 17.23 4.66 0.71
CA TRP A 152 17.13 5.90 -0.07
C TRP A 152 16.20 6.88 0.63
N PHE A 153 15.01 6.44 1.05
CA PHE A 153 14.06 7.29 1.76
C PHE A 153 14.63 7.84 3.08
N LEU A 154 15.32 7.02 3.87
CA LEU A 154 15.98 7.45 5.11
C LEU A 154 17.03 8.55 4.87
N GLU A 155 17.87 8.36 3.86
CA GLU A 155 18.92 9.33 3.51
C GLU A 155 18.34 10.67 3.00
N HIS A 156 17.09 10.66 2.52
CA HIS A 156 16.36 11.86 2.11
C HIS A 156 15.39 12.39 3.19
N GLY A 157 15.59 11.98 4.45
CA GLY A 157 14.92 12.53 5.62
C GLY A 157 13.49 12.03 5.84
N ALA A 158 13.04 11.03 5.09
CA ALA A 158 11.76 10.38 5.36
C ALA A 158 11.91 9.39 6.52
N ASP A 159 10.84 9.23 7.29
CA ASP A 159 10.75 8.22 8.35
C ASP A 159 10.28 6.89 7.76
N VAL A 160 11.09 5.85 7.86
CA VAL A 160 10.88 4.58 7.14
C VAL A 160 10.79 3.40 8.08
N LEU A 161 9.83 2.51 7.81
CA LEU A 161 9.78 1.18 8.38
C LEU A 161 9.68 0.14 7.28
N CYS A 162 10.62 -0.79 7.27
CA CYS A 162 10.71 -1.91 6.34
C CYS A 162 10.17 -3.17 7.01
N VAL A 163 9.33 -3.93 6.31
CA VAL A 163 8.77 -5.20 6.76
C VAL A 163 9.14 -6.28 5.76
N GLU A 164 9.89 -7.27 6.21
CA GLU A 164 10.45 -8.31 5.36
C GLU A 164 10.20 -9.70 5.97
N GLY A 165 9.83 -10.67 5.14
CA GLY A 165 9.57 -12.03 5.60
C GLY A 165 10.83 -12.90 5.67
N SER A 166 11.80 -12.67 4.80
CA SER A 166 13.05 -13.43 4.73
C SER A 166 14.03 -13.02 5.84
N HIS A 167 14.39 -13.95 6.72
CA HIS A 167 15.43 -13.70 7.72
C HIS A 167 16.80 -13.47 7.07
N ASP A 168 17.06 -14.15 5.95
CA ASP A 168 18.29 -13.95 5.19
C ASP A 168 18.38 -12.53 4.62
N ALA A 169 17.26 -11.96 4.15
CA ALA A 169 17.22 -10.56 3.71
C ALA A 169 17.43 -9.58 4.88
N VAL A 170 16.76 -9.83 6.01
CA VAL A 170 16.85 -8.99 7.22
C VAL A 170 18.28 -8.92 7.76
N THR A 171 18.97 -10.06 7.82
CA THR A 171 20.37 -10.12 8.29
C THR A 171 21.37 -9.49 7.32
N GLN A 172 21.01 -9.38 6.04
CA GLN A 172 21.82 -8.73 4.99
C GLN A 172 21.34 -7.31 4.65
N SER A 173 20.48 -6.73 5.49
CA SER A 173 19.84 -5.44 5.26
C SER A 173 20.83 -4.27 5.22
N TYR A 174 20.53 -3.29 4.38
CA TYR A 174 21.24 -2.01 4.35
C TYR A 174 20.70 -1.01 5.38
N LEU A 175 19.69 -1.38 6.16
CA LEU A 175 19.03 -0.54 7.16
C LEU A 175 19.57 -0.79 8.57
N PRO A 176 19.49 0.21 9.46
CA PRO A 176 19.58 -0.03 10.89
C PRO A 176 18.54 -1.05 11.35
N SER A 177 18.87 -1.83 12.36
CA SER A 177 17.98 -2.80 13.01
C SER A 177 16.65 -2.19 13.47
N SER A 178 16.64 -0.91 13.84
CA SER A 178 15.45 -0.16 14.28
C SER A 178 14.47 0.18 13.15
N ASN A 179 14.88 0.06 11.88
CA ASN A 179 14.07 0.39 10.71
C ASN A 179 13.58 -0.84 9.94
N ILE A 180 13.87 -2.05 10.41
CA ILE A 180 13.45 -3.30 9.77
C ILE A 180 12.74 -4.23 10.76
N VAL A 181 11.65 -4.83 10.30
CA VAL A 181 10.87 -5.82 11.03
C VAL A 181 10.84 -7.11 10.23
N GLU A 182 11.25 -8.20 10.87
CA GLU A 182 11.06 -9.54 10.33
C GLU A 182 9.63 -10.02 10.61
N HIS A 183 8.82 -10.18 9.56
CA HIS A 183 7.46 -10.70 9.68
C HIS A 183 7.07 -11.54 8.45
N ASP A 184 6.72 -12.80 8.70
CA ASP A 184 6.20 -13.73 7.71
C ASP A 184 4.67 -13.68 7.68
N TYR A 185 4.11 -13.09 6.62
CA TYR A 185 2.66 -12.96 6.44
C TYR A 185 1.93 -14.28 6.26
N ALA A 186 2.61 -15.42 6.07
CA ALA A 186 1.95 -16.73 6.14
C ALA A 186 1.62 -17.15 7.58
N ARG A 187 2.25 -16.52 8.59
CA ARG A 187 2.08 -16.84 10.02
C ARG A 187 0.98 -16.05 10.70
N GLY A 188 0.68 -14.85 10.19
CA GLY A 188 -0.37 -14.00 10.76
C GLY A 188 -0.39 -12.61 10.16
N ALA A 189 -1.35 -11.80 10.59
CA ALA A 189 -1.42 -10.40 10.22
C ALA A 189 -0.40 -9.57 11.00
N TRP A 190 0.01 -8.45 10.42
CA TRP A 190 0.92 -7.51 11.07
C TRP A 190 0.53 -6.06 10.82
N TRP A 191 0.80 -5.20 11.79
CA TRP A 191 0.75 -3.76 11.62
C TRP A 191 1.49 -3.04 12.77
N PRO A 192 2.10 -1.87 12.51
CA PRO A 192 2.67 -1.01 13.52
C PRO A 192 1.60 -0.15 14.21
N ASN A 193 1.97 0.48 15.33
CA ASN A 193 1.07 1.36 16.09
C ASN A 193 0.68 2.62 15.31
N ARG A 194 1.65 3.23 14.63
CA ARG A 194 1.47 4.47 13.86
C ARG A 194 1.00 4.24 12.42
N THR A 195 0.48 5.29 11.80
CA THR A 195 0.18 5.34 10.36
C THR A 195 1.30 6.01 9.58
N PHE A 196 1.27 5.85 8.26
CA PHE A 196 2.28 6.31 7.31
C PHE A 196 1.63 7.05 6.14
N ASP A 197 2.39 7.97 5.55
CA ASP A 197 1.97 8.72 4.36
C ASP A 197 1.85 7.80 3.14
N ALA A 198 2.81 6.89 2.98
CA ALA A 198 2.82 5.94 1.87
C ALA A 198 3.22 4.53 2.30
N ALA A 199 2.64 3.53 1.65
CA ALA A 199 3.22 2.20 1.56
C ALA A 199 3.88 2.03 0.20
N TRP A 200 5.10 1.53 0.19
CA TRP A 200 5.84 1.13 -1.01
C TRP A 200 5.93 -0.39 -1.02
N SER A 201 5.48 -1.04 -2.10
CA SER A 201 5.52 -2.50 -2.20
C SER A 201 5.73 -2.91 -3.64
N VAL A 202 6.97 -3.22 -3.99
CA VAL A 202 7.38 -3.56 -5.35
C VAL A 202 7.81 -5.02 -5.40
N GLU A 203 7.22 -5.79 -6.31
CA GLU A 203 7.40 -7.23 -6.52
C GLU A 203 7.22 -8.03 -5.23
N PHE A 204 6.07 -7.85 -4.59
CA PHE A 204 5.70 -8.54 -3.34
C PHE A 204 4.35 -9.26 -3.45
N LEU A 205 3.36 -8.65 -4.11
CA LEU A 205 1.96 -9.12 -4.10
C LEU A 205 1.80 -10.54 -4.66
N GLU A 206 2.57 -10.86 -5.69
CA GLU A 206 2.58 -12.15 -6.37
C GLU A 206 3.18 -13.29 -5.55
N HIS A 207 3.92 -12.96 -4.49
CA HIS A 207 4.64 -13.94 -3.66
C HIS A 207 3.85 -14.41 -2.45
N VAL A 208 2.71 -13.78 -2.14
CA VAL A 208 1.86 -14.14 -1.00
C VAL A 208 0.56 -14.75 -1.49
N SER A 209 0.30 -16.00 -1.11
CA SER A 209 -0.89 -16.74 -1.54
C SER A 209 -2.20 -16.08 -1.09
N LEU A 210 -3.26 -16.24 -1.88
CA LEU A 210 -4.58 -15.62 -1.67
C LEU A 210 -5.12 -15.69 -0.24
N GLN A 211 -4.95 -16.81 0.46
CA GLN A 211 -5.46 -17.02 1.82
C GLN A 211 -4.80 -16.11 2.87
N TYR A 212 -3.63 -15.56 2.58
CA TYR A 212 -2.89 -14.66 3.46
C TYR A 212 -3.08 -13.18 3.10
N HIS A 213 -3.92 -12.85 2.11
CA HIS A 213 -4.23 -11.44 1.80
C HIS A 213 -4.66 -10.62 3.01
N PRO A 214 -5.56 -11.10 3.89
CA PRO A 214 -5.94 -10.32 5.07
C PRO A 214 -4.75 -9.90 5.95
N ASN A 215 -3.68 -10.69 5.94
CA ASN A 215 -2.52 -10.49 6.80
C ASN A 215 -1.70 -9.25 6.42
N TYR A 216 -1.36 -9.10 5.14
CA TYR A 216 -0.62 -7.92 4.67
C TYR A 216 -1.55 -6.74 4.34
N ILE A 217 -2.84 -6.98 4.08
CA ILE A 217 -3.82 -5.89 3.96
C ILE A 217 -3.92 -5.13 5.28
N ALA A 218 -3.81 -5.80 6.43
CA ALA A 218 -3.75 -5.14 7.74
C ALA A 218 -2.58 -4.12 7.83
N THR A 219 -1.43 -4.46 7.25
CA THR A 219 -0.29 -3.54 7.11
C THR A 219 -0.62 -2.37 6.20
N PHE A 220 -1.14 -2.63 4.99
CA PHE A 220 -1.51 -1.57 4.05
C PHE A 220 -2.58 -0.62 4.58
N ARG A 221 -3.45 -1.09 5.50
CA ARG A 221 -4.41 -0.22 6.20
C ARG A 221 -3.77 0.86 7.06
N LYS A 222 -2.46 0.79 7.34
CA LYS A 222 -1.73 1.84 8.08
C LYS A 222 -1.16 2.94 7.19
N ALA A 223 -1.28 2.85 5.86
CA ALA A 223 -0.77 3.88 4.95
C ALA A 223 -1.89 4.68 4.27
N ALA A 224 -1.66 5.97 4.03
CA ALA A 224 -2.59 6.86 3.31
C ALA A 224 -2.58 6.63 1.79
N ILE A 225 -1.42 6.38 1.20
CA ILE A 225 -1.24 6.12 -0.23
C ILE A 225 -0.52 4.77 -0.40
N LEU A 226 -0.97 3.91 -1.29
CA LEU A 226 -0.31 2.64 -1.61
C LEU A 226 0.28 2.71 -3.01
N PHE A 227 1.58 2.43 -3.13
CA PHE A 227 2.27 2.21 -4.39
C PHE A 227 2.59 0.72 -4.47
N VAL A 228 1.85 -0.02 -5.29
CA VAL A 228 2.00 -1.47 -5.37
C VAL A 228 2.27 -1.93 -6.79
N THR A 229 3.24 -2.81 -6.98
CA THR A 229 3.43 -3.55 -8.24
C THR A 229 3.00 -5.00 -8.07
N SER A 230 2.90 -5.70 -9.18
CA SER A 230 2.59 -7.14 -9.21
C SER A 230 3.04 -7.71 -10.55
N SER A 231 3.49 -8.95 -10.56
CA SER A 231 3.73 -9.66 -11.81
C SER A 231 2.44 -9.99 -12.57
N ARG A 232 2.53 -10.01 -13.91
CA ARG A 232 1.48 -10.48 -14.83
C ARG A 232 1.81 -11.85 -15.44
N TRP A 233 2.91 -12.48 -15.02
CA TRP A 233 3.36 -13.77 -15.50
C TRP A 233 3.93 -14.62 -14.36
N GLY A 234 4.05 -15.92 -14.59
CA GLY A 234 4.66 -16.84 -13.63
C GLY A 234 6.17 -16.60 -13.48
N GLY A 235 6.72 -17.04 -12.36
CA GLY A 235 8.11 -16.81 -12.00
C GLY A 235 8.48 -17.60 -10.76
N TRP A 236 9.68 -17.37 -10.25
CA TRP A 236 10.11 -18.00 -9.01
C TRP A 236 9.19 -17.60 -7.86
N HIS A 237 8.49 -18.59 -7.29
CA HIS A 237 7.52 -18.39 -6.22
C HIS A 237 6.44 -17.32 -6.52
N HIS A 238 6.00 -17.20 -7.77
CA HIS A 238 4.81 -16.39 -8.09
C HIS A 238 3.57 -17.25 -7.87
N VAL A 239 2.99 -17.17 -6.68
CA VAL A 239 1.85 -17.98 -6.24
C VAL A 239 0.51 -17.30 -6.45
N GLU A 240 0.49 -15.98 -6.65
CA GLU A 240 -0.72 -15.19 -6.88
C GLU A 240 -0.51 -14.24 -8.07
N VAL A 241 -0.75 -14.70 -9.30
CA VAL A 241 -0.48 -13.92 -10.52
C VAL A 241 -1.78 -13.52 -11.21
N HIS A 242 -1.97 -12.21 -11.41
CA HIS A 242 -3.17 -11.67 -12.05
C HIS A 242 -2.90 -10.45 -12.92
N GLN A 243 -3.88 -10.13 -13.77
CA GLN A 243 -3.92 -8.87 -14.51
C GLN A 243 -4.29 -7.70 -13.59
N ASP A 244 -3.95 -6.47 -14.01
CA ASP A 244 -4.14 -5.26 -13.21
C ASP A 244 -5.59 -5.06 -12.73
N ASP A 245 -6.58 -5.29 -13.60
CA ASP A 245 -8.01 -5.15 -13.26
C ASP A 245 -8.44 -6.01 -12.07
N TRP A 246 -7.84 -7.19 -11.93
CA TRP A 246 -8.14 -8.08 -10.81
C TRP A 246 -7.58 -7.48 -9.51
N TRP A 247 -6.33 -7.00 -9.53
CA TRP A 247 -5.71 -6.35 -8.38
C TRP A 247 -6.46 -5.09 -7.97
N ILE A 248 -6.87 -4.28 -8.94
CA ILE A 248 -7.68 -3.07 -8.71
C ILE A 248 -8.98 -3.46 -8.00
N ARG A 249 -9.78 -4.37 -8.55
CA ARG A 249 -11.03 -4.82 -7.92
C ARG A 249 -10.82 -5.44 -6.54
N LYS A 250 -9.75 -6.21 -6.38
CA LYS A 250 -9.40 -6.84 -5.10
C LYS A 250 -9.11 -5.79 -4.03
N TYR A 251 -8.32 -4.77 -4.36
CA TYR A 251 -7.96 -3.70 -3.40
C TYR A 251 -9.11 -2.75 -3.13
N GLU A 252 -9.96 -2.48 -4.14
CA GLU A 252 -11.20 -1.74 -3.94
C GLU A 252 -12.19 -2.47 -3.03
N SER A 253 -12.23 -3.80 -3.09
CA SER A 253 -13.03 -4.61 -2.14
C SER A 253 -12.55 -4.50 -0.68
N TYR A 254 -11.30 -4.08 -0.47
CA TYR A 254 -10.75 -3.75 0.85
C TYR A 254 -10.91 -2.27 1.23
N GLY A 255 -11.65 -1.48 0.44
CA GLY A 255 -11.96 -0.08 0.73
C GLY A 255 -10.86 0.91 0.34
N PHE A 256 -9.82 0.46 -0.37
CA PHE A 256 -8.88 1.37 -1.02
C PHE A 256 -9.50 1.93 -2.29
N ARG A 257 -9.11 3.13 -2.70
CA ARG A 257 -9.61 3.78 -3.92
C ARG A 257 -8.50 3.81 -4.96
N TYR A 258 -8.70 3.18 -6.10
CA TYR A 258 -7.73 3.27 -7.19
C TYR A 258 -7.66 4.70 -7.74
N ASP A 259 -6.44 5.20 -7.96
CA ASP A 259 -6.19 6.51 -8.56
C ASP A 259 -5.47 6.36 -9.90
N ASP A 260 -6.24 6.40 -10.98
CA ASP A 260 -5.75 6.28 -12.35
C ASP A 260 -4.83 7.45 -12.75
N ALA A 261 -5.16 8.67 -12.33
CA ALA A 261 -4.38 9.85 -12.68
C ALA A 261 -3.00 9.82 -12.02
N LEU A 262 -2.94 9.49 -10.73
CA LEU A 262 -1.70 9.34 -9.99
C LEU A 262 -0.90 8.14 -10.48
N THR A 263 -1.54 7.02 -10.79
CA THR A 263 -0.88 5.85 -11.41
C THR A 263 -0.21 6.24 -12.74
N LYS A 264 -0.90 6.99 -13.60
CA LYS A 264 -0.34 7.49 -14.86
C LYS A 264 0.80 8.47 -14.64
N ALA A 265 0.69 9.36 -13.65
CA ALA A 265 1.75 10.30 -13.29
C ALA A 265 3.03 9.55 -12.86
N VAL A 266 2.92 8.54 -12.00
CA VAL A 266 4.05 7.69 -11.59
C VAL A 266 4.69 6.99 -12.79
N LYS A 267 3.89 6.39 -13.68
CA LYS A 267 4.41 5.74 -14.89
C LYS A 267 5.10 6.74 -15.84
N ALA A 268 4.60 7.96 -15.93
CA ALA A 268 5.25 9.03 -16.68
C ALA A 268 6.59 9.43 -16.05
N THR A 269 6.67 9.53 -14.73
CA THR A 269 7.93 9.78 -14.01
C THR A 269 8.96 8.69 -14.30
N VAL A 270 8.57 7.41 -14.30
CA VAL A 270 9.48 6.30 -14.70
C VAL A 270 9.94 6.46 -16.15
N ALA A 271 9.05 6.84 -17.07
CA ALA A 271 9.40 7.04 -18.47
C ALA A 271 10.42 8.18 -18.66
N GLU A 272 10.27 9.28 -17.90
CA GLU A 272 11.24 10.38 -17.88
C GLU A 272 12.58 9.96 -17.27
N GLU A 273 12.56 9.23 -16.15
CA GLU A 273 13.76 8.72 -15.47
C GLU A 273 14.61 7.86 -16.41
N ARG A 274 13.99 6.95 -17.16
CA ARG A 274 14.66 6.10 -18.15
C ARG A 274 15.34 6.88 -19.27
N GLN A 275 14.79 8.05 -19.64
CA GLN A 275 15.37 8.89 -20.68
C GLN A 275 16.62 9.65 -20.21
N ARG A 276 16.73 9.92 -18.90
CA ARG A 276 17.85 10.68 -18.34
C ARG A 276 19.14 9.87 -18.22
N LEU A 277 19.08 8.53 -18.26
CA LEU A 277 20.24 7.62 -18.16
C LEU A 277 21.12 7.86 -16.91
N GLU A 278 20.61 8.56 -15.90
CA GLU A 278 21.43 9.25 -14.90
C GLU A 278 21.74 8.43 -13.63
N PHE A 279 21.39 7.15 -13.58
CA PHE A 279 21.60 6.36 -12.37
C PHE A 279 22.30 5.03 -12.65
N PHE A 280 23.48 4.96 -12.05
CA PHE A 280 24.49 3.91 -12.18
C PHE A 280 24.11 2.71 -11.30
N ALA A 281 23.91 1.53 -11.91
CA ALA A 281 24.00 0.27 -11.17
C ALA A 281 25.47 -0.21 -11.14
N PRO A 282 25.88 -1.00 -10.13
CA PRO A 282 27.11 -1.77 -10.22
C PRO A 282 27.00 -2.73 -11.42
N ALA A 283 27.97 -2.63 -12.33
CA ALA A 283 28.09 -3.39 -13.59
C ALA A 283 27.14 -2.97 -14.74
N ASN A 284 27.40 -1.83 -15.40
CA ASN A 284 26.92 -1.48 -16.75
C ASN A 284 25.41 -1.71 -17.07
N LYS A 285 24.55 -1.85 -16.06
CA LYS A 285 23.10 -1.93 -16.21
C LYS A 285 22.51 -0.57 -15.84
N THR A 286 21.72 -0.02 -16.75
CA THR A 286 20.85 1.12 -16.45
C THR A 286 19.80 0.68 -15.43
N LEU A 287 19.51 1.51 -14.42
CA LEU A 287 18.34 1.27 -13.57
C LEU A 287 17.10 1.28 -14.46
N GLY A 288 16.41 0.15 -14.48
CA GLY A 288 15.35 -0.11 -15.45
C GLY A 288 14.00 0.34 -14.93
N ALA A 289 13.76 0.32 -13.62
CA ALA A 289 12.46 0.60 -13.01
C ALA A 289 11.29 -0.12 -13.72
N ALA A 290 11.51 -1.28 -14.38
CA ALA A 290 10.47 -1.92 -15.18
C ALA A 290 9.33 -2.49 -14.35
N HIS A 291 9.60 -3.01 -13.17
CA HIS A 291 8.54 -3.47 -12.28
C HIS A 291 7.58 -2.31 -11.97
N VAL A 292 8.13 -1.15 -11.63
CA VAL A 292 7.36 0.07 -11.38
C VAL A 292 6.65 0.55 -12.65
N GLY A 293 7.37 0.80 -13.72
CA GLY A 293 6.81 1.37 -14.96
C GLY A 293 5.74 0.49 -15.61
N GLN A 294 5.87 -0.83 -15.51
CA GLN A 294 4.96 -1.76 -16.16
C GLN A 294 3.69 -2.00 -15.34
N SER A 295 3.81 -2.21 -14.03
CA SER A 295 2.69 -2.74 -13.22
C SER A 295 2.36 -1.94 -11.97
N VAL A 296 2.97 -0.76 -11.72
CA VAL A 296 2.54 0.07 -10.58
C VAL A 296 1.07 0.43 -10.68
N LYS A 297 0.40 0.34 -9.53
CA LYS A 297 -0.97 0.78 -9.26
C LYS A 297 -0.93 1.62 -8.00
N VAL A 298 -1.56 2.79 -8.04
CA VAL A 298 -1.64 3.69 -6.90
C VAL A 298 -3.05 3.69 -6.35
N PHE A 299 -3.15 3.52 -5.03
CA PHE A 299 -4.43 3.56 -4.31
C PHE A 299 -4.37 4.58 -3.18
N ILE A 300 -5.50 5.23 -2.92
CA ILE A 300 -5.71 6.06 -1.73
C ILE A 300 -6.46 5.24 -0.70
N ASN A 301 -6.02 5.30 0.55
CA ASN A 301 -6.75 4.81 1.71
C ASN A 301 -7.44 6.01 2.39
N PRO A 302 -8.74 6.25 2.13
CA PRO A 302 -9.40 7.46 2.64
C PRO A 302 -9.43 7.52 4.17
N ALA A 303 -9.44 6.36 4.84
CA ALA A 303 -9.50 6.29 6.30
C ALA A 303 -8.21 6.77 6.98
N VAL A 304 -7.05 6.60 6.33
CA VAL A 304 -5.76 7.11 6.84
C VAL A 304 -5.48 8.50 6.29
N ALA A 305 -5.72 8.74 5.00
CA ALA A 305 -5.45 10.04 4.36
C ALA A 305 -6.23 11.20 5.01
N ALA A 306 -7.39 10.94 5.63
CA ALA A 306 -8.18 11.95 6.32
C ALA A 306 -7.72 12.24 7.77
N LEU A 307 -6.73 11.52 8.31
CA LEU A 307 -6.26 11.76 9.68
C LEU A 307 -5.40 13.04 9.75
N PRO A 308 -5.42 13.77 10.90
CA PRO A 308 -4.63 14.98 11.09
C PRO A 308 -3.13 14.83 10.77
N ALA A 309 -2.58 13.64 11.03
CA ALA A 309 -1.16 13.33 10.80
C ALA A 309 -0.75 13.33 9.31
N HIS A 310 -1.72 13.31 8.39
CA HIS A 310 -1.49 13.18 6.94
C HIS A 310 -2.01 14.38 6.13
N LEU A 311 -2.39 15.48 6.81
CA LEU A 311 -2.96 16.68 6.16
C LEU A 311 -1.97 17.41 5.23
N HIS A 312 -0.67 17.13 5.33
CA HIS A 312 0.37 17.69 4.47
C HIS A 312 0.49 16.99 3.12
N LEU A 313 -0.19 15.85 2.92
CA LEU A 313 -0.20 15.15 1.65
C LEU A 313 -0.83 15.98 0.53
N PHE A 314 -0.43 15.68 -0.70
CA PHE A 314 -0.84 16.41 -1.91
C PHE A 314 -0.48 17.89 -1.84
N PHE A 315 0.73 18.17 -1.35
CA PHE A 315 1.20 19.51 -1.06
C PHE A 315 0.99 20.48 -2.22
N GLU A 316 0.33 21.59 -1.90
CA GLU A 316 0.32 22.81 -2.68
C GLU A 316 0.33 24.02 -1.75
N HIS A 317 0.80 25.16 -2.25
CA HIS A 317 0.82 26.39 -1.45
C HIS A 317 -0.59 26.95 -1.14
N GLY A 318 -1.62 26.49 -1.86
CA GLY A 318 -3.04 26.74 -1.58
C GLY A 318 -3.61 28.10 -2.01
N CYS A 319 -2.85 29.20 -1.92
CA CYS A 319 -3.40 30.52 -2.26
C CYS A 319 -3.46 30.74 -3.77
N PHE A 320 -4.65 31.06 -4.28
CA PHE A 320 -4.86 31.32 -5.71
C PHE A 320 -3.93 32.41 -6.25
N ARG A 321 -3.29 32.12 -7.38
CA ARG A 321 -2.49 33.08 -8.14
C ARG A 321 -3.21 33.48 -9.42
N ASP A 322 -3.51 32.51 -10.28
CA ASP A 322 -4.07 32.73 -11.61
C ASP A 322 -4.78 31.48 -12.14
N TYR A 323 -5.69 31.68 -13.09
CA TYR A 323 -6.36 30.63 -13.85
C TYR A 323 -6.12 30.89 -15.35
N ASN A 324 -5.37 30.01 -16.00
CA ASN A 324 -5.05 30.15 -17.42
C ASN A 324 -5.31 28.84 -18.16
N LYS A 325 -6.16 28.90 -19.21
CA LYS A 325 -6.51 27.76 -20.07
C LYS A 325 -6.90 26.48 -19.30
N GLY A 326 -7.67 26.60 -18.22
CA GLY A 326 -8.10 25.44 -17.43
C GLY A 326 -7.16 25.03 -16.31
N VAL A 327 -6.00 25.67 -16.17
CA VAL A 327 -5.01 25.35 -15.14
C VAL A 327 -5.05 26.40 -14.03
N ILE A 328 -5.30 25.94 -12.81
CA ILE A 328 -5.18 26.76 -11.60
C ILE A 328 -3.71 26.78 -11.20
N THR A 329 -3.19 27.97 -10.93
CA THR A 329 -1.86 28.15 -10.33
C THR A 329 -2.02 28.72 -8.94
N ASN A 330 -1.33 28.11 -7.98
CA ASN A 330 -1.30 28.55 -6.60
C ASN A 330 0.06 29.20 -6.30
N ARG A 331 0.06 30.20 -5.42
CA ARG A 331 1.23 30.85 -4.83
C ARG A 331 1.22 30.62 -3.33
N LYS A 332 2.35 30.91 -2.69
CA LYS A 332 2.43 30.95 -1.24
C LYS A 332 1.47 32.00 -0.67
N CYS A 333 0.69 31.57 0.32
CA CYS A 333 -0.12 32.46 1.12
C CYS A 333 0.77 33.44 1.88
N GLY A 334 0.32 34.69 2.03
CA GLY A 334 1.07 35.76 2.68
C GLY A 334 1.87 36.68 1.74
N GLU A 335 2.15 36.25 0.51
CA GLU A 335 3.03 36.97 -0.43
C GLU A 335 2.28 37.88 -1.43
N GLY A 336 0.95 37.89 -1.40
CA GLY A 336 0.12 38.69 -2.29
C GLY A 336 -0.12 40.13 -1.82
N ARG A 337 -0.75 40.94 -2.66
CA ARG A 337 -1.13 42.34 -2.34
C ARG A 337 -1.98 42.47 -1.07
N GLN A 338 -2.76 41.44 -0.75
CA GLN A 338 -3.54 41.33 0.49
C GLN A 338 -3.13 40.10 1.31
N GLY A 339 -1.86 39.69 1.22
CA GLY A 339 -1.32 38.51 1.88
C GLY A 339 -1.51 38.51 3.40
N TRP A 340 -1.61 39.68 4.02
CA TRP A 340 -1.92 39.82 5.45
C TRP A 340 -3.29 39.25 5.86
N LYS A 341 -4.19 38.98 4.92
CA LYS A 341 -5.49 38.31 5.16
C LYS A 341 -5.43 36.80 5.02
N GLU A 342 -4.30 36.25 4.54
CA GLU A 342 -4.16 34.86 4.17
C GLU A 342 -3.53 34.06 5.31
N THR A 343 -3.97 32.81 5.50
CA THR A 343 -3.34 31.89 6.43
C THR A 343 -2.15 31.23 5.75
N VAL A 344 -0.94 31.50 6.25
CA VAL A 344 0.29 30.88 5.72
C VAL A 344 0.30 29.40 6.09
N LEU A 345 0.59 28.56 5.10
CA LEU A 345 0.77 27.13 5.33
C LEU A 345 1.97 26.91 6.28
N PRO A 346 1.80 26.15 7.38
CA PRO A 346 2.87 25.92 8.33
C PRO A 346 4.08 25.21 7.68
N PRO A 347 5.34 25.54 8.07
CA PRO A 347 6.53 24.93 7.49
C PRO A 347 6.57 23.40 7.61
N GLU A 348 5.95 22.82 8.64
CA GLU A 348 5.86 21.37 8.83
C GLU A 348 4.98 20.67 7.79
N PHE A 349 4.21 21.40 6.99
CA PHE A 349 3.47 20.85 5.86
C PHE A 349 4.31 20.84 4.57
N TYR A 350 5.52 21.43 4.59
CA TYR A 350 6.32 21.53 3.38
C TYR A 350 6.91 20.17 3.04
N PRO A 351 6.99 19.84 1.73
CA PRO A 351 7.52 18.56 1.31
C PRO A 351 9.01 18.46 1.63
N LEU A 352 9.49 17.24 1.84
CA LEU A 352 10.92 16.97 1.91
C LEU A 352 11.58 17.37 0.59
N LYS A 353 12.82 17.84 0.67
CA LYS A 353 13.62 18.23 -0.51
C LYS A 353 14.69 17.19 -0.75
N VAL A 354 14.73 16.69 -1.98
CA VAL A 354 15.73 15.71 -2.38
C VAL A 354 17.03 16.43 -2.70
N ASN A 355 18.11 15.98 -2.06
CA ASN A 355 19.45 16.47 -2.32
C ASN A 355 20.19 15.45 -3.22
N PRO A 356 20.63 15.85 -4.43
CA PRO A 356 21.33 14.94 -5.34
C PRO A 356 22.55 14.25 -4.73
N GLN A 357 23.24 14.90 -3.78
CA GLN A 357 24.41 14.31 -3.11
C GLN A 357 24.03 13.11 -2.25
N ASP A 358 22.85 13.11 -1.62
CA ASP A 358 22.39 11.98 -0.81
C ASP A 358 22.07 10.78 -1.70
N GLY A 359 21.53 11.01 -2.91
CA GLY A 359 21.40 9.96 -3.93
C GLY A 359 22.74 9.34 -4.35
N LEU A 360 23.81 10.13 -4.49
CA LEU A 360 25.15 9.62 -4.78
C LEU A 360 25.73 8.82 -3.61
N ASN A 361 25.50 9.29 -2.38
CA ASN A 361 25.95 8.61 -1.16
C ASN A 361 25.26 7.25 -1.00
N TRP A 362 23.95 7.20 -1.19
CA TRP A 362 23.14 5.99 -1.20
C TRP A 362 23.72 4.96 -2.18
N GLN A 363 23.98 5.41 -3.41
CA GLN A 363 24.48 4.55 -4.46
C GLN A 363 25.89 4.01 -4.14
N ALA A 364 26.79 4.87 -3.63
CA ALA A 364 28.12 4.47 -3.21
C ALA A 364 28.06 3.40 -2.11
N ALA A 365 27.14 3.53 -1.16
CA ALA A 365 26.99 2.57 -0.08
C ALA A 365 26.45 1.21 -0.55
N LEU A 366 25.51 1.20 -1.51
CA LEU A 366 25.06 -0.04 -2.13
C LEU A 366 26.21 -0.76 -2.85
N MET A 367 27.04 -0.03 -3.60
CA MET A 367 28.19 -0.58 -4.31
C MET A 367 29.27 -1.12 -3.38
N ALA A 368 29.48 -0.47 -2.23
CA ALA A 368 30.43 -0.92 -1.22
C ALA A 368 29.92 -2.15 -0.42
N GLY A 369 28.65 -2.53 -0.56
CA GLY A 369 28.03 -3.56 0.28
C GLY A 369 27.94 -3.15 1.76
N VAL A 370 28.07 -1.86 2.05
CA VAL A 370 28.15 -1.33 3.42
C VAL A 370 26.74 -1.11 3.94
N GLY A 371 26.36 -1.79 5.01
CA GLY A 371 25.16 -1.45 5.82
C GLY A 371 25.24 -0.02 6.35
N ASN A 372 24.18 0.52 6.95
CA ASN A 372 24.21 1.91 7.42
C ASN A 372 25.40 2.14 8.39
N PRO A 373 26.28 3.13 8.17
CA PRO A 373 27.47 3.38 9.01
C PRO A 373 27.18 3.69 10.49
N GLY A 374 25.90 3.81 10.88
CA GLY A 374 25.47 4.10 12.25
C GLY A 374 25.48 2.93 13.25
N GLU A 375 25.66 1.67 12.84
CA GLU A 375 25.52 0.49 13.73
C GLU A 375 26.82 -0.32 13.95
N ASN A 376 27.99 0.16 13.54
CA ASN A 376 29.26 -0.42 14.01
C ASN A 376 29.65 0.16 15.38
N LYS A 377 28.89 -0.15 16.43
CA LYS A 377 29.34 -0.14 17.84
C LYS A 377 28.63 -1.17 18.69
#